data_AF-A0A4Q3JXJ3-F1
#
_entry.id   AF-A0A4Q3JXJ3-F1
#
_cell.length_a   1.000
_cell.length_b   1.000
_cell.length_c   1.000
_cell.angle_alpha   90.00
_cell.angle_beta   90.00
_cell.angle_gamma   90.00
#
_symmetry.space_group_name_H-M   'P 1'
#
loop_
_entity.id
_entity.type
_entity.pdbx_description
1 polymer ?
#
loop_
_entity_poly.entity_id
_entity_poly.type
_entity_poly.pdbx_seq_one_letter_code
_entity_poly.pdbx_strand_id
1 'polypeptide(L)'
;MLWARASDDEEVSRAVMTNPNLPLSLLRAFVTSGFETAWRNPSVPLLLLTDPSPEYEVAARRLLALASLEEGKYVRGNLAQLVAQWAPGPPGRARRLARQFALLFGLPWPSP
;
A
#
# COMPACT_ATOMS: atom_id res chain seq x y z
N MET A 1 16.32 27.92 3.05
CA MET A 1 15.81 27.36 4.32
C MET A 1 14.50 26.58 4.21
N LEU A 2 13.64 26.78 3.20
CA LEU A 2 12.35 26.05 3.07
C LEU A 2 12.49 24.53 2.77
N TRP A 3 13.56 24.13 2.08
CA TRP A 3 13.80 22.74 1.67
C TRP A 3 14.14 21.77 2.81
N ALA A 4 14.74 22.27 3.91
CA ALA A 4 15.08 21.43 5.06
C ALA A 4 13.82 20.98 5.81
N ARG A 5 12.88 21.90 6.05
CA ARG A 5 11.65 21.63 6.80
C ARG A 5 10.72 20.64 6.09
N ALA A 6 10.61 20.73 4.76
CA ALA A 6 9.82 19.78 3.98
C ALA A 6 10.41 18.35 4.01
N SER A 7 11.74 18.23 4.05
CA SER A 7 12.44 16.94 4.19
C SER A 7 12.24 16.35 5.58
N ASP A 8 12.35 17.18 6.62
CA ASP A 8 12.13 16.76 8.01
C ASP A 8 10.70 16.27 8.22
N ASP A 9 9.71 16.97 7.65
CA ASP A 9 8.29 16.60 7.74
C ASP A 9 8.01 15.25 7.05
N GLU A 10 8.67 14.93 5.93
CA GLU A 10 8.53 13.65 5.24
C GLU A 10 9.14 12.50 6.05
N GLU A 11 10.32 12.71 6.64
CA GLU A 11 10.99 11.70 7.46
C GLU A 11 10.20 11.41 8.75
N VAL A 12 9.70 12.45 9.42
CA VAL A 12 8.82 12.31 10.58
C VAL A 12 7.54 11.57 10.21
N SER A 13 6.89 11.95 9.11
CA SER A 13 5.67 11.27 8.62
C SER A 13 5.92 9.79 8.34
N ARG A 14 7.06 9.47 7.71
CA ARG A 14 7.47 8.09 7.44
C ARG A 14 7.67 7.32 8.75
N ALA A 15 8.42 7.89 9.70
CA ALA A 15 8.69 7.27 10.99
C ALA A 15 7.40 6.97 11.77
N VAL A 16 6.44 7.91 11.77
CA VAL A 16 5.12 7.70 12.38
C VAL A 16 4.38 6.56 11.70
N MET A 17 4.30 6.56 10.37
CA MET A 17 3.55 5.54 9.62
C MET A 17 4.18 4.16 9.70
N THR A 18 5.48 4.03 9.94
CA THR A 18 6.16 2.73 10.12
C THR A 18 6.31 2.29 11.57
N ASN A 19 5.85 3.10 12.54
CA ASN A 19 5.97 2.77 13.96
C ASN A 19 5.09 1.53 14.30
N PRO A 20 5.67 0.41 14.77
CA PRO A 20 4.90 -0.78 15.13
C PRO A 20 3.88 -0.54 16.27
N ASN A 21 4.14 0.47 17.12
CA ASN A 21 3.27 0.86 18.23
C ASN A 21 2.21 1.90 17.82
N LEU A 22 2.07 2.20 16.52
CA LEU A 22 1.03 3.10 16.05
C LEU A 22 -0.36 2.54 16.40
N PRO A 23 -1.24 3.31 17.07
CA PRO A 23 -2.60 2.87 17.36
C PRO A 23 -3.32 2.40 16.10
N LEU A 24 -4.02 1.26 16.17
CA LEU A 24 -4.70 0.66 15.02
C LEU A 24 -5.72 1.58 14.37
N SER A 25 -6.39 2.45 15.14
CA SER A 25 -7.31 3.47 14.62
C SER A 25 -6.61 4.50 13.74
N LEU A 26 -5.40 4.94 14.12
CA LEU A 26 -4.58 5.83 13.31
C LEU A 26 -4.00 5.12 12.10
N LEU A 27 -3.54 3.86 12.27
CA LEU A 27 -3.07 3.05 11.16
C LEU A 27 -4.17 2.84 10.10
N ARG A 28 -5.40 2.50 10.54
CA ARG A 28 -6.59 2.43 9.67
C ARG A 28 -6.75 3.73 8.89
N ALA A 29 -6.74 4.87 9.57
CA ALA A 29 -6.92 6.17 8.92
C ALA A 29 -5.86 6.43 7.84
N PHE A 30 -4.58 6.09 8.10
CA PHE A 30 -3.54 6.28 7.09
C PHE A 30 -3.67 5.33 5.90
N VAL A 31 -3.97 4.06 6.17
CA VAL A 31 -4.16 3.02 5.14
C VAL A 31 -5.33 3.39 4.22
N THR A 32 -6.47 3.81 4.76
CA THR A 32 -7.66 4.17 3.96
C THR A 32 -7.54 5.52 3.27
N SER A 33 -6.69 6.43 3.77
CA SER A 33 -6.40 7.72 3.14
C SER A 33 -5.42 7.63 1.97
N GLY A 34 -4.87 6.44 1.68
CA GLY A 34 -3.99 6.21 0.52
C GLY A 34 -2.51 6.45 0.78
N PHE A 35 -2.07 6.56 2.04
CA PHE A 35 -0.65 6.67 2.36
C PHE A 35 0.07 5.34 2.10
N GLU A 36 0.86 5.28 1.02
CA GLU A 36 1.61 4.08 0.65
C GLU A 36 2.49 3.56 1.80
N THR A 37 3.18 4.47 2.49
CA THR A 37 4.07 4.11 3.59
C THR A 37 3.35 3.38 4.72
N ALA A 38 2.08 3.73 4.99
CA ALA A 38 1.30 3.10 6.04
C ALA A 38 1.05 1.61 5.76
N TRP A 39 0.93 1.21 4.50
CA TRP A 39 0.80 -0.20 4.13
C TRP A 39 2.04 -1.03 4.49
N ARG A 40 3.21 -0.39 4.67
CA ARG A 40 4.46 -1.03 5.09
C ARG A 40 4.60 -1.16 6.61
N ASN A 41 3.64 -0.66 7.38
CA ASN A 41 3.64 -0.82 8.82
C ASN A 41 3.50 -2.32 9.17
N PRO A 42 4.35 -2.86 10.06
CA PRO A 42 4.31 -4.28 10.43
C PRO A 42 3.02 -4.70 11.13
N SER A 43 2.21 -3.74 11.61
CA SER A 43 0.92 -3.96 12.26
C SER A 43 -0.25 -4.02 11.27
N VAL A 44 -0.04 -3.81 9.95
CA VAL A 44 -1.10 -3.93 8.94
C VAL A 44 -1.73 -5.34 8.90
N PRO A 45 -0.97 -6.45 8.92
CA PRO A 45 -1.58 -7.77 9.00
C PRO A 45 -2.49 -7.93 10.23
N LEU A 46 -2.07 -7.42 11.39
CA LEU A 46 -2.88 -7.43 12.60
C LEU A 46 -4.17 -6.62 12.40
N LEU A 47 -4.07 -5.40 11.84
CA LEU A 47 -5.23 -4.55 11.53
C LEU A 47 -6.25 -5.28 10.65
N LEU A 48 -5.79 -5.91 9.55
CA LEU A 48 -6.66 -6.63 8.62
C LEU A 48 -7.36 -7.82 9.26
N LEU A 49 -6.70 -8.50 10.20
CA LEU A 49 -7.25 -9.65 10.93
C LEU A 49 -8.23 -9.24 12.03
N THR A 50 -7.95 -8.16 12.77
CA THR A 50 -8.76 -7.75 13.92
C THR A 50 -9.97 -6.90 13.56
N ASP A 51 -9.95 -6.26 12.39
CA ASP A 51 -10.97 -5.29 11.99
C ASP A 51 -11.25 -5.38 10.48
N PRO A 52 -11.69 -6.55 9.96
CA PRO A 52 -11.86 -6.77 8.54
C PRO A 52 -12.90 -5.82 7.94
N SER A 53 -12.51 -5.08 6.92
CA SER A 53 -13.38 -4.10 6.24
C SER A 53 -13.08 -4.07 4.73
N PRO A 54 -14.13 -3.97 3.88
CA PRO A 54 -13.95 -3.83 2.43
C PRO A 54 -13.20 -2.54 2.04
N GLU A 55 -13.15 -1.54 2.93
CA GLU A 55 -12.45 -0.28 2.68
C GLU A 55 -10.95 -0.48 2.44
N TYR A 56 -10.33 -1.50 3.06
CA TYR A 56 -8.91 -1.79 2.85
C TYR A 56 -8.65 -2.29 1.43
N GLU A 57 -9.50 -3.18 0.91
CA GLU A 57 -9.35 -3.64 -0.47
C GLU A 57 -9.58 -2.48 -1.45
N VAL A 58 -10.56 -1.61 -1.17
CA VAL A 58 -10.81 -0.40 -1.97
C VAL A 58 -9.60 0.54 -1.96
N ALA A 59 -8.99 0.77 -0.80
CA ALA A 59 -7.81 1.63 -0.66
C ALA A 59 -6.58 1.02 -1.36
N ALA A 60 -6.31 -0.27 -1.17
CA ALA A 60 -5.22 -0.98 -1.85
C ALA A 60 -5.40 -0.95 -3.38
N ARG A 61 -6.62 -1.18 -3.86
CA ARG A 61 -6.96 -1.12 -5.29
C ARG A 61 -6.75 0.27 -5.86
N ARG A 62 -7.19 1.33 -5.16
CA ARG A 62 -6.98 2.72 -5.59
C ARG A 62 -5.50 3.04 -5.69
N LEU A 63 -4.72 2.69 -4.66
CA LEU A 63 -3.29 2.96 -4.64
C LEU A 63 -2.55 2.21 -5.76
N LEU A 64 -2.86 0.92 -5.98
CA LEU A 64 -2.25 0.15 -7.06
C LEU A 64 -2.67 0.68 -8.45
N ALA A 65 -3.92 1.10 -8.62
CA ALA A 65 -4.38 1.71 -9.87
C ALA A 65 -3.61 3.00 -10.18
N LEU A 66 -3.41 3.87 -9.18
CA LEU A 66 -2.62 5.10 -9.33
C LEU A 66 -1.17 4.80 -9.71
N ALA A 67 -0.51 3.91 -8.98
CA ALA A 67 0.85 3.50 -9.31
C ALA A 67 0.97 2.89 -10.71
N SER A 68 -0.08 2.18 -11.18
CA SER A 68 -0.10 1.62 -12.53
C SER A 68 -0.19 2.72 -13.60
N LEU A 69 -1.03 3.73 -13.37
CA LEU A 69 -1.19 4.86 -14.28
C LEU A 69 0.09 5.67 -14.41
N GLU A 70 0.81 5.90 -13.30
CA GLU A 70 2.11 6.57 -13.31
C GLU A 70 3.16 5.78 -14.11
N GLU A 71 3.07 4.45 -14.11
CA GLU A 71 3.92 3.56 -14.93
C GLU A 71 3.34 3.34 -16.35
N GLY A 72 2.40 4.18 -16.79
CA GLY A 72 1.85 4.17 -18.15
C GLY A 72 0.89 3.02 -18.45
N LYS A 73 0.46 2.26 -17.43
CA LYS A 73 -0.44 1.13 -17.58
C LYS A 73 -1.83 1.46 -17.05
N TYR A 74 -2.78 1.63 -17.96
CA TYR A 74 -4.19 1.72 -17.58
C TYR A 74 -4.70 0.35 -17.13
N VAL A 75 -5.14 0.28 -15.88
CA VAL A 75 -5.67 -0.96 -15.28
C VAL A 75 -7.07 -0.70 -14.72
N ARG A 76 -7.98 -1.62 -15.01
CA ARG A 76 -9.34 -1.64 -14.47
C ARG A 76 -9.63 -3.02 -13.93
N GLY A 77 -10.37 -3.08 -12.83
CA GLY A 77 -10.73 -4.34 -12.17
C GLY A 77 -10.74 -4.23 -10.67
N ASN A 78 -10.95 -5.38 -10.01
CA ASN A 78 -10.76 -5.56 -8.57
C ASN A 78 -9.27 -5.71 -8.21
N LEU A 79 -8.95 -5.77 -6.91
CA LEU A 79 -7.56 -5.84 -6.45
C LEU A 79 -6.83 -7.07 -7.02
N ALA A 80 -7.47 -8.24 -7.03
CA ALA A 80 -6.89 -9.48 -7.57
C ALA A 80 -6.50 -9.37 -9.05
N GLN A 81 -7.36 -8.75 -9.86
CA GLN A 81 -7.09 -8.51 -11.27
C GLN A 81 -5.89 -7.57 -11.48
N LEU A 82 -5.78 -6.51 -10.68
CA LEU A 82 -4.64 -5.59 -10.74
C LEU A 82 -3.34 -6.27 -10.32
N VAL A 83 -3.38 -7.08 -9.25
CA VAL A 83 -2.22 -7.85 -8.78
C VAL A 83 -1.74 -8.83 -9.85
N ALA A 84 -2.65 -9.61 -10.44
CA ALA A 84 -2.34 -10.57 -11.49
C ALA A 84 -1.70 -9.91 -12.72
N GLN A 85 -2.12 -8.69 -13.07
CA GLN A 85 -1.55 -7.95 -14.21
C GLN A 85 -0.11 -7.47 -13.96
N TRP A 86 0.28 -7.26 -12.71
CA TRP A 86 1.63 -6.80 -12.35
C TRP A 86 2.60 -7.91 -11.95
N ALA A 87 2.07 -9.09 -11.62
CA ALA A 87 2.87 -10.27 -11.31
C ALA A 87 3.97 -10.59 -12.36
N PRO A 88 3.68 -10.61 -13.68
CA PRO A 88 4.70 -10.86 -14.71
C PRO A 88 5.46 -9.59 -15.16
N GLY A 89 5.14 -8.41 -14.61
CA GLY A 89 5.70 -7.14 -15.05
C GLY A 89 7.16 -6.91 -14.65
N PRO A 90 7.82 -5.89 -15.23
CA PRO A 90 9.15 -5.48 -14.81
C PRO A 90 9.17 -4.96 -13.36
N PRO A 91 10.33 -4.92 -12.69
CA PRO A 91 10.44 -4.29 -11.38
C PRO A 91 10.02 -2.81 -11.45
N GLY A 92 9.14 -2.40 -10.56
CA GLY A 92 8.54 -1.07 -10.52
C GLY A 92 7.82 -0.82 -9.20
N ARG A 93 7.37 0.41 -8.98
CA ARG A 93 6.53 0.79 -7.83
C ARG A 93 5.23 0.00 -7.83
N ALA A 94 4.53 -0.06 -8.97
CA ALA A 94 3.27 -0.78 -9.10
C ALA A 94 3.45 -2.28 -8.85
N ARG A 95 4.53 -2.89 -9.36
CA ARG A 95 4.84 -4.30 -9.08
C ARG A 95 5.15 -4.56 -7.60
N ARG A 96 5.90 -3.68 -6.93
CA ARG A 96 6.18 -3.81 -5.49
C ARG A 96 4.89 -3.76 -4.67
N LEU A 97 4.00 -2.81 -4.99
CA LEU A 97 2.69 -2.71 -4.35
C LEU A 97 1.83 -3.93 -4.63
N ALA A 98 1.79 -4.41 -5.87
CA ALA A 98 1.07 -5.62 -6.22
C ALA A 98 1.55 -6.83 -5.42
N ARG A 99 2.86 -7.00 -5.26
CA ARG A 99 3.44 -8.09 -4.44
C ARG A 99 3.04 -7.96 -2.97
N GLN A 100 3.12 -6.75 -2.42
CA GLN A 100 2.75 -6.48 -1.03
C GLN A 100 1.27 -6.77 -0.79
N PHE A 101 0.39 -6.30 -1.67
CA PHE A 101 -1.04 -6.58 -1.57
C PHE A 101 -1.38 -8.05 -1.81
N ALA A 102 -0.63 -8.74 -2.67
CA ALA A 102 -0.79 -10.19 -2.81
C ALA A 102 -0.57 -10.91 -1.48
N LEU A 103 0.49 -10.54 -0.75
CA LEU A 103 0.78 -11.10 0.56
C LEU A 103 -0.28 -10.73 1.61
N LEU A 104 -0.66 -9.45 1.69
CA LEU A 104 -1.60 -8.97 2.71
C LEU A 104 -3.03 -9.51 2.54
N PHE A 105 -3.46 -9.71 1.30
CA PHE A 105 -4.83 -10.15 0.98
C PHE A 105 -4.91 -11.63 0.56
N GLY A 106 -3.81 -12.39 0.68
CA GLY A 106 -3.78 -13.81 0.33
C GLY A 106 -4.05 -14.09 -1.16
N LEU A 107 -3.64 -13.17 -2.04
CA LEU A 107 -3.83 -13.30 -3.50
C LEU A 107 -2.66 -14.06 -4.11
N PRO A 108 -2.88 -14.81 -5.22
CA PRO A 108 -1.83 -15.60 -5.85
C PRO A 108 -0.70 -14.70 -6.37
N TRP A 109 0.54 -15.12 -6.12
CA TRP A 109 1.76 -14.51 -6.66
C TRP A 109 2.65 -15.60 -7.25
N PRO A 110 3.14 -15.48 -8.49
CA PRO A 110 3.99 -16.50 -9.10
C PRO A 110 5.31 -16.63 -8.34
N SER A 111 5.77 -17.87 -8.18
CA SER A 111 7.09 -18.17 -7.64
C SER A 111 8.19 -17.51 -8.49
N PRO A 112 9.29 -17.05 -7.87
CA PRO A 112 10.42 -16.44 -8.58
C PRO A 112 11.09 -17.39 -9.57
#